data_AF-F4KP69-F1
#
_entry.id   AF-F4KP69-F1
#
_cell.length_a   1.000
_cell.length_b   1.000
_cell.length_c   1.000
_cell.angle_alpha   90.00
_cell.angle_beta   90.00
_cell.angle_gamma   90.00
#
_symmetry.space_group_name_H-M   'P 1'
#
loop_
_entity.id
_entity.type
_entity.pdbx_description
1 polymer ?
#
loop_
_entity_poly.entity_id
_entity_poly.type
_entity_poly.pdbx_seq_one_letter_code
_entity_poly.pdbx_strand_id
1 'polypeptide(L)'
;MVKTSTNAICWIVLCSSLFIACGLNKQPSAALEDSKGTVVKAVKASIVQKLKEFDSQPVEQRVALYYQLKKESPDAYTFGVEDELTMYGYGLLWNKKASEALAIFKLIVAEFPNSANAYDSLGEGYLSSGDTAMSLVNYKKSLALNPDNFNAEDYIERIKNPNKKREKPTERFVKMFTPEQYKADLDQLGQTLTTVHPNALKFISKEAFWKSIEAKKALITPHTTYGEFAWHCNEIIANVHCSHTTMGSFYPENNMLPLALRFPLQTRWVNNQLFVIDPLNNADQVKVKDEILSINGVAVASIISDIYKHIPAQGYTETTKKHYFNWWATGLIPFALGFPETYSIVTQGGKAPIVLNKATTFKDPYDDSSIQRCDNGLCFEVLAEDPKTAILTIASFNYYPWNNLSVFTTFMDKTFVEIQQKGIKNLIIDVRFNGGGSQQSSIHLLRYLMAKPFLYYSRSEFEGKTEKIDGEEIVAPFENRFKGKCYFMIDGNGQSTTGHFMSLVKVFKLGTIVGEELGSNQFCSAGQKVCRLTNTKLEYYVANNTHESTATSLPDEVGILPDHYVTQSIEEYLGKVDAVKEFTIKLIKNKK
;
A
#
# COMPACT_ATOMS: atom_id res chain seq x y z
N MET A 1 -11.25 -19.65 -35.48
CA MET A 1 -12.68 -19.42 -35.23
C MET A 1 -12.87 -19.21 -33.73
N VAL A 2 -13.41 -18.04 -33.37
CA VAL A 2 -13.91 -17.58 -32.07
C VAL A 2 -12.95 -17.69 -30.87
N LYS A 3 -12.18 -16.61 -30.65
CA LYS A 3 -11.53 -16.25 -29.38
C LYS A 3 -12.60 -15.73 -28.42
N THR A 4 -12.70 -16.31 -27.22
CA THR A 4 -13.51 -15.80 -26.12
C THR A 4 -12.79 -14.67 -25.38
N SER A 5 -13.51 -13.56 -25.20
CA SER A 5 -13.11 -12.35 -24.48
C SER A 5 -13.00 -12.57 -22.97
N THR A 6 -11.83 -12.31 -22.40
CA THR A 6 -11.59 -12.17 -20.96
C THR A 6 -12.17 -10.85 -20.47
N ASN A 7 -13.19 -10.93 -19.60
CA ASN A 7 -13.71 -9.81 -18.83
C ASN A 7 -12.70 -9.39 -17.76
N ALA A 8 -12.36 -8.10 -17.73
CA ALA A 8 -11.57 -7.49 -16.67
C ALA A 8 -12.41 -7.43 -15.38
N ILE A 9 -12.02 -8.22 -14.39
CA ILE A 9 -12.44 -8.12 -13.00
C ILE A 9 -11.39 -7.26 -12.30
N CYS A 10 -11.83 -6.19 -11.63
CA CYS A 10 -11.00 -5.38 -10.74
C CYS A 10 -10.31 -6.29 -9.72
N TRP A 11 -8.98 -6.37 -9.78
CA TRP A 11 -8.18 -7.05 -8.77
C TRP A 11 -8.06 -6.13 -7.56
N ILE A 12 -8.88 -6.35 -6.53
CA ILE A 12 -8.47 -6.11 -5.15
C ILE A 12 -7.61 -7.31 -4.78
N VAL A 13 -6.31 -7.08 -4.63
CA VAL A 13 -5.36 -8.11 -4.17
C VAL A 13 -5.70 -8.48 -2.74
N LEU A 14 -6.25 -9.67 -2.52
CA LEU A 14 -6.13 -10.41 -1.26
C LEU A 14 -6.00 -11.90 -1.60
N CYS A 15 -4.80 -12.42 -1.36
CA CYS A 15 -4.41 -13.80 -1.60
C CYS A 15 -5.35 -14.78 -0.87
N SER A 16 -5.83 -15.75 -1.63
CA SER A 16 -6.53 -16.93 -1.16
C SER A 16 -5.51 -17.99 -0.77
N SER A 17 -5.62 -18.56 0.42
CA SER A 17 -4.98 -19.83 0.75
C SER A 17 -5.99 -20.75 1.42
N LEU A 18 -6.24 -21.88 0.76
CA LEU A 18 -7.21 -22.91 1.10
C LEU A 18 -6.87 -23.67 2.39
N PHE A 19 -7.95 -24.17 2.98
CA PHE A 19 -8.12 -25.17 4.04
C PHE A 19 -7.19 -26.39 3.97
N ILE A 20 -6.78 -26.87 5.15
CA ILE A 20 -7.04 -28.24 5.68
C ILE A 20 -6.89 -28.17 7.20
N ALA A 21 -7.94 -28.57 7.91
CA ALA A 21 -7.95 -28.77 9.35
C ALA A 21 -7.83 -30.28 9.66
N CYS A 22 -6.93 -30.64 10.57
CA CYS A 22 -7.06 -31.83 11.40
C CYS A 22 -7.01 -31.36 12.86
N GLY A 23 -8.06 -31.68 13.61
CA GLY A 23 -8.30 -31.15 14.95
C GLY A 23 -7.52 -31.83 16.08
N LEU A 24 -7.62 -31.25 17.27
CA LEU A 24 -7.93 -31.94 18.53
C LEU A 24 -8.17 -30.93 19.69
N ASN A 25 -9.38 -31.04 20.25
CA ASN A 25 -9.91 -30.71 21.59
C ASN A 25 -9.24 -29.70 22.55
N LYS A 26 -10.01 -28.62 22.81
CA LYS A 26 -10.59 -28.12 24.08
C LYS A 26 -9.74 -27.98 25.36
N GLN A 27 -9.66 -26.75 25.88
CA GLN A 27 -10.29 -26.27 27.13
C GLN A 27 -10.27 -24.73 27.20
N PRO A 28 -11.23 -24.06 27.88
CA PRO A 28 -11.26 -22.60 28.02
C PRO A 28 -10.25 -22.14 29.10
N SER A 29 -9.42 -21.15 28.79
CA SER A 29 -8.49 -20.58 29.77
C SER A 29 -9.27 -19.82 30.85
N ALA A 30 -9.12 -20.26 32.10
CA ALA A 30 -9.41 -19.47 33.28
C ALA A 30 -8.54 -18.20 33.31
N ALA A 31 -9.07 -17.14 33.91
CA ALA A 31 -8.37 -15.88 34.14
C ALA A 31 -7.04 -16.12 34.89
N LEU A 32 -5.95 -15.55 34.37
CA LEU A 32 -4.67 -15.46 35.07
C LEU A 32 -4.53 -14.03 35.61
N GLU A 33 -4.53 -13.88 36.93
CA GLU A 33 -4.13 -12.65 37.61
C GLU A 33 -2.61 -12.54 37.66
N ASP A 34 -2.04 -11.41 37.23
CA ASP A 34 -0.68 -11.00 37.62
C ASP A 34 -0.73 -10.29 38.97
N SER A 35 0.28 -10.58 39.79
CA SER A 35 0.67 -10.06 41.10
C SER A 35 0.74 -8.54 41.30
N LYS A 36 0.16 -7.72 40.41
CA LYS A 36 0.16 -6.25 40.48
C LYS A 36 -1.22 -5.59 40.37
N GLY A 37 -2.32 -6.35 40.47
CA GLY A 37 -3.67 -5.77 40.63
C GLY A 37 -4.12 -4.85 39.49
N THR A 38 -3.54 -5.00 38.29
CA THR A 38 -3.98 -4.27 37.10
C THR A 38 -4.99 -5.14 36.37
N VAL A 39 -6.23 -4.68 36.24
CA VAL A 39 -7.28 -5.38 35.48
C VAL A 39 -6.86 -5.43 34.01
N VAL A 40 -6.29 -6.56 33.57
CA VAL A 40 -6.11 -6.84 32.15
C VAL A 40 -7.52 -7.02 31.58
N LYS A 41 -8.00 -6.01 30.84
CA LYS A 41 -9.28 -6.07 30.14
C LYS A 41 -9.22 -7.31 29.23
N ALA A 42 -10.08 -8.30 29.47
CA ALA A 42 -10.09 -9.52 28.68
C ALA A 42 -10.27 -9.17 27.20
N VAL A 43 -9.35 -9.67 26.36
CA VAL A 43 -9.43 -9.46 24.91
C VAL A 43 -10.67 -10.20 24.40
N LYS A 44 -11.64 -9.45 23.87
CA LYS A 44 -12.86 -10.04 23.28
C LYS A 44 -12.48 -10.90 22.08
N ALA A 45 -13.04 -12.10 21.97
CA ALA A 45 -12.84 -12.97 20.80
C ALA A 45 -13.63 -12.45 19.59
N SER A 46 -13.14 -12.71 18.38
CA SER A 46 -13.89 -12.36 17.16
C SER A 46 -15.23 -13.09 17.10
N ILE A 47 -16.33 -12.36 17.00
CA ILE A 47 -17.65 -12.99 16.80
C ILE A 47 -17.69 -13.70 15.45
N VAL A 48 -17.04 -13.15 14.41
CA VAL A 48 -17.03 -13.76 13.08
C VAL A 48 -16.24 -15.06 13.03
N GLN A 49 -15.09 -15.14 13.69
CA GLN A 49 -14.37 -16.42 13.80
C GLN A 49 -15.25 -17.47 14.49
N LYS A 50 -15.99 -17.07 15.52
CA LYS A 50 -16.94 -17.96 16.17
C LYS A 50 -18.07 -18.41 15.25
N LEU A 51 -18.62 -17.51 14.44
CA LEU A 51 -19.65 -17.86 13.44
C LEU A 51 -19.11 -18.79 12.35
N LYS A 52 -17.86 -18.62 11.92
CA LYS A 52 -17.21 -19.45 10.90
C LYS A 52 -17.03 -20.90 11.32
N GLU A 53 -16.92 -21.18 12.63
CA GLU A 53 -16.94 -22.56 13.14
C GLU A 53 -18.24 -23.31 12.75
N PHE A 54 -19.30 -22.58 12.40
CA PHE A 54 -20.60 -23.10 12.01
C PHE A 54 -20.92 -22.85 10.53
N ASP A 55 -19.94 -22.59 9.67
CA ASP A 55 -20.16 -22.31 8.24
C ASP A 55 -20.84 -23.44 7.46
N SER A 56 -20.84 -24.67 7.99
CA SER A 56 -21.60 -25.80 7.45
C SER A 56 -23.10 -25.73 7.77
N GLN A 57 -23.53 -24.86 8.68
CA GLN A 57 -24.92 -24.72 9.11
C GLN A 57 -25.66 -23.64 8.28
N PRO A 58 -27.00 -23.73 8.16
CA PRO A 58 -27.81 -22.69 7.54
C PRO A 58 -27.53 -21.30 8.13
N VAL A 59 -27.57 -20.26 7.29
CA VAL A 59 -27.21 -18.89 7.71
C VAL A 59 -28.13 -18.37 8.81
N GLU A 60 -29.39 -18.81 8.84
CA GLU A 60 -30.38 -18.47 9.86
C GLU A 60 -29.95 -18.97 11.24
N GLN A 61 -29.32 -20.15 11.31
CA GLN A 61 -28.79 -20.68 12.57
C GLN A 61 -27.57 -19.90 13.05
N ARG A 62 -26.71 -19.46 12.11
CA ARG A 62 -25.56 -18.60 12.45
C ARG A 62 -26.00 -17.23 12.93
N VAL A 63 -27.04 -16.63 12.33
CA VAL A 63 -27.63 -15.37 12.80
C VAL A 63 -28.31 -15.55 14.17
N ALA A 64 -29.01 -16.66 14.40
CA ALA A 64 -29.56 -16.97 15.72
C ALA A 64 -28.46 -17.13 16.79
N LEU A 65 -27.36 -17.81 16.45
CA LEU A 65 -26.19 -17.96 17.32
C LEU A 65 -25.57 -16.59 17.66
N TYR A 66 -25.47 -15.68 16.69
CA TYR A 66 -25.00 -14.32 16.93
C TYR A 66 -25.82 -13.63 18.04
N TYR A 67 -27.15 -13.62 17.90
CA TYR A 67 -28.03 -12.98 18.90
C TYR A 67 -28.01 -13.69 20.26
N GLN A 68 -27.91 -15.03 20.26
CA GLN A 68 -27.75 -15.80 21.49
C GLN A 68 -26.48 -15.38 22.22
N LEU A 69 -25.33 -15.40 21.55
CA LEU A 69 -24.04 -15.04 22.15
C LEU A 69 -24.01 -13.56 22.58
N LYS A 70 -24.67 -12.66 21.86
CA LYS A 70 -24.78 -11.24 22.26
C LYS A 70 -25.55 -11.08 23.56
N LYS A 71 -26.59 -11.88 23.77
CA LYS A 71 -27.39 -11.88 25.00
C LYS A 71 -26.66 -12.55 26.16
N GLU A 72 -26.05 -13.70 25.92
CA GLU A 72 -25.46 -14.56 26.96
C GLU A 72 -24.04 -14.15 27.33
N SER A 73 -23.29 -13.53 26.41
CA SER A 73 -21.87 -13.24 26.56
C SER A 73 -21.43 -11.96 25.81
N PRO A 74 -22.08 -10.80 26.05
CA PRO A 74 -21.78 -9.54 25.33
C PRO A 74 -20.34 -9.06 25.49
N ASP A 75 -19.67 -9.45 26.58
CA ASP A 75 -18.29 -9.09 26.86
C ASP A 75 -17.26 -10.12 26.43
N ALA A 76 -17.68 -11.30 25.97
CA ALA A 76 -16.78 -12.31 25.45
C ALA A 76 -16.42 -12.09 23.97
N TYR A 77 -17.29 -11.43 23.20
CA TYR A 77 -17.10 -11.27 21.76
C TYR A 77 -17.29 -9.83 21.27
N THR A 78 -16.81 -9.61 20.05
CA THR A 78 -16.51 -8.33 19.46
C THR A 78 -17.71 -7.72 18.69
N PHE A 79 -18.93 -7.87 19.22
CA PHE A 79 -20.22 -7.48 18.60
C PHE A 79 -20.33 -6.02 18.09
N GLY A 80 -19.50 -5.11 18.61
CA GLY A 80 -19.49 -3.70 18.20
C GLY A 80 -18.62 -3.40 16.99
N VAL A 81 -17.97 -4.39 16.38
CA VAL A 81 -17.07 -4.22 15.24
C VAL A 81 -17.82 -4.54 13.95
N GLU A 82 -18.29 -3.51 13.25
CA GLU A 82 -19.02 -3.67 11.98
C GLU A 82 -18.16 -4.37 10.91
N ASP A 83 -16.88 -4.00 10.80
CA ASP A 83 -15.99 -4.43 9.72
C ASP A 83 -15.82 -5.95 9.63
N GLU A 84 -15.76 -6.66 10.76
CA GLU A 84 -15.62 -8.12 10.71
C GLU A 84 -16.86 -8.78 10.09
N LEU A 85 -18.07 -8.32 10.45
CA LEU A 85 -19.33 -8.83 9.91
C LEU A 85 -19.48 -8.45 8.43
N THR A 86 -19.09 -7.23 8.07
CA THR A 86 -19.06 -6.76 6.68
C THR A 86 -18.17 -7.67 5.83
N MET A 87 -16.93 -7.93 6.27
CA MET A 87 -16.01 -8.82 5.57
C MET A 87 -16.50 -10.28 5.53
N TYR A 88 -17.22 -10.73 6.55
CA TYR A 88 -17.86 -12.04 6.52
C TYR A 88 -18.95 -12.13 5.44
N GLY A 89 -19.82 -11.12 5.35
CA GLY A 89 -20.84 -11.03 4.31
C GLY A 89 -20.25 -11.00 2.90
N TYR A 90 -19.21 -10.19 2.67
CA TYR A 90 -18.49 -10.16 1.39
C TYR A 90 -17.78 -11.48 1.07
N GLY A 91 -17.20 -12.15 2.08
CA GLY A 91 -16.64 -13.49 1.90
C GLY A 91 -17.66 -14.49 1.35
N LEU A 92 -18.90 -14.45 1.84
CA LEU A 92 -19.99 -15.28 1.31
C LEU A 92 -20.38 -14.86 -0.12
N LEU A 93 -20.47 -13.54 -0.37
CA LEU A 93 -20.84 -12.99 -1.67
C LEU A 93 -19.84 -13.41 -2.76
N TRP A 94 -18.54 -13.28 -2.49
CA TRP A 94 -17.46 -13.67 -3.42
C TRP A 94 -17.43 -15.18 -3.68
N ASN A 95 -17.84 -15.98 -2.70
CA ASN A 95 -18.04 -17.42 -2.87
C ASN A 95 -19.39 -17.77 -3.55
N LYS A 96 -20.06 -16.79 -4.18
CA LYS A 96 -21.33 -16.94 -4.89
C LYS A 96 -22.50 -17.38 -4.01
N LYS A 97 -22.41 -17.17 -2.70
CA LYS A 97 -23.47 -17.46 -1.72
C LYS A 97 -24.33 -16.23 -1.46
N ALA A 98 -24.94 -15.67 -2.50
CA ALA A 98 -25.64 -14.38 -2.45
C ALA A 98 -26.75 -14.32 -1.38
N SER A 99 -27.55 -15.39 -1.24
CA SER A 99 -28.62 -15.45 -0.22
C SER A 99 -28.07 -15.45 1.21
N GLU A 100 -26.96 -16.15 1.47
CA GLU A 100 -26.31 -16.15 2.78
C GLU A 100 -25.70 -14.76 3.07
N ALA A 101 -25.01 -14.16 2.09
CA ALA A 101 -24.46 -12.82 2.19
C ALA A 101 -25.56 -11.78 2.50
N LEU A 102 -26.68 -11.84 1.79
CA LEU A 102 -27.83 -10.97 2.03
C LEU A 102 -28.38 -11.09 3.46
N ALA A 103 -28.43 -12.29 4.03
CA ALA A 103 -28.84 -12.49 5.43
C ALA A 103 -27.85 -11.85 6.41
N ILE A 104 -26.54 -11.97 6.17
CA ILE A 104 -25.52 -11.29 6.98
C ILE A 104 -25.61 -9.77 6.82
N PHE A 105 -25.76 -9.23 5.61
CA PHE A 105 -25.90 -7.77 5.43
C PHE A 105 -27.17 -7.20 6.10
N LYS A 106 -28.27 -7.98 6.15
CA LYS A 106 -29.47 -7.61 6.93
C LYS A 106 -29.17 -7.57 8.43
N LEU A 107 -28.41 -8.55 8.94
CA LEU A 107 -27.94 -8.54 10.33
C LEU A 107 -27.11 -7.28 10.62
N ILE A 108 -26.19 -6.90 9.72
CA ILE A 108 -25.38 -5.68 9.89
C ILE A 108 -26.25 -4.43 9.97
N VAL A 109 -27.22 -4.24 9.08
CA VAL A 109 -28.13 -3.08 9.14
C VAL A 109 -28.97 -3.06 10.42
N ALA A 110 -29.37 -4.23 10.94
CA ALA A 110 -30.09 -4.31 12.22
C ALA A 110 -29.22 -3.87 13.41
N GLU A 111 -27.93 -4.17 13.36
CA GLU A 111 -26.96 -3.88 14.42
C GLU A 111 -26.37 -2.46 14.30
N PHE A 112 -26.25 -1.95 13.09
CA PHE A 112 -25.64 -0.66 12.73
C PHE A 112 -26.59 0.18 11.86
N PRO A 113 -27.78 0.57 12.36
CA PRO A 113 -28.83 1.22 11.56
C PRO A 113 -28.50 2.63 11.07
N ASN A 114 -27.38 3.21 11.52
CA ASN A 114 -26.89 4.51 11.06
C ASN A 114 -25.64 4.41 10.19
N SER A 115 -25.18 3.18 9.86
CA SER A 115 -24.00 2.98 9.01
C SER A 115 -24.36 3.05 7.53
N ALA A 116 -23.78 4.03 6.83
CA ALA A 116 -23.89 4.09 5.38
C ALA A 116 -23.33 2.82 4.72
N ASN A 117 -22.21 2.30 5.23
CA ASN A 117 -21.55 1.10 4.72
C ASN A 117 -22.40 -0.17 4.87
N ALA A 118 -23.14 -0.30 5.98
CA ALA A 118 -24.11 -1.38 6.16
C ALA A 118 -25.21 -1.36 5.09
N TYR A 119 -25.78 -0.19 4.80
CA TYR A 119 -26.78 -0.04 3.74
C TYR A 119 -26.19 -0.22 2.34
N ASP A 120 -24.95 0.19 2.10
CA ASP A 120 -24.25 -0.04 0.82
C ASP A 120 -24.12 -1.54 0.54
N SER A 121 -23.57 -2.27 1.52
CA SER A 121 -23.39 -3.72 1.48
C SER A 121 -24.73 -4.46 1.30
N LEU A 122 -25.79 -4.00 1.98
CA LEU A 122 -27.14 -4.54 1.80
C LEU A 122 -27.68 -4.27 0.39
N GLY A 123 -27.40 -3.09 -0.18
CA GLY A 123 -27.69 -2.75 -1.57
C GLY A 123 -27.04 -3.70 -2.56
N GLU A 124 -25.77 -4.05 -2.35
CA GLU A 124 -25.03 -5.05 -3.14
C GLU A 124 -25.62 -6.45 -2.98
N GLY A 125 -25.98 -6.86 -1.76
CA GLY A 125 -26.62 -8.15 -1.49
C GLY A 125 -27.94 -8.33 -2.23
N TYR A 126 -28.80 -7.30 -2.21
CA TYR A 126 -30.06 -7.32 -2.97
C TYR A 126 -29.81 -7.36 -4.48
N LEU A 127 -28.86 -6.56 -4.99
CA LEU A 127 -28.52 -6.55 -6.40
C LEU A 127 -28.05 -7.91 -6.89
N SER A 128 -27.18 -8.56 -6.11
CA SER A 128 -26.62 -9.88 -6.41
C SER A 128 -27.67 -10.99 -6.33
N SER A 129 -28.75 -10.76 -5.57
CA SER A 129 -29.92 -11.65 -5.50
C SER A 129 -30.97 -11.35 -6.58
N GLY A 130 -30.75 -10.34 -7.42
CA GLY A 130 -31.66 -9.92 -8.50
C GLY A 130 -32.73 -8.90 -8.09
N ASP A 131 -32.83 -8.54 -6.81
CA ASP A 131 -33.80 -7.56 -6.32
C ASP A 131 -33.28 -6.13 -6.49
N THR A 132 -33.45 -5.63 -7.71
CA THR A 132 -32.97 -4.29 -8.10
C THR A 132 -33.74 -3.17 -7.38
N ALA A 133 -35.00 -3.41 -7.02
CA ALA A 133 -35.82 -2.42 -6.33
C ALA A 133 -35.32 -2.18 -4.91
N MET A 134 -35.11 -3.26 -4.15
CA MET A 134 -34.55 -3.15 -2.80
C MET A 134 -33.10 -2.71 -2.82
N SER A 135 -32.32 -3.11 -3.82
CA SER A 135 -30.96 -2.61 -4.01
C SER A 135 -30.94 -1.08 -4.10
N LEU A 136 -31.78 -0.50 -4.95
CA LEU A 136 -31.87 0.95 -5.12
C LEU A 136 -32.30 1.69 -3.85
N VAL A 137 -33.21 1.12 -3.06
CA VAL A 137 -33.62 1.68 -1.76
C VAL A 137 -32.43 1.78 -0.81
N ASN A 138 -31.63 0.73 -0.73
CA ASN A 138 -30.52 0.65 0.21
C ASN A 138 -29.34 1.54 -0.21
N TYR A 139 -28.97 1.57 -1.50
CA TYR A 139 -27.95 2.53 -1.96
C TYR A 139 -28.38 3.98 -1.76
N LYS A 140 -29.65 4.33 -2.02
CA LYS A 140 -30.16 5.69 -1.74
C LYS A 140 -30.07 6.04 -0.26
N LYS A 141 -30.37 5.08 0.62
CA LYS A 141 -30.25 5.26 2.07
C LYS A 141 -28.78 5.44 2.48
N SER A 142 -27.89 4.64 1.91
CA SER A 142 -26.45 4.77 2.11
C SER A 142 -25.93 6.15 1.70
N LEU A 143 -26.27 6.60 0.48
CA LEU A 143 -25.87 7.91 -0.02
C LEU A 143 -26.47 9.08 0.78
N ALA A 144 -27.68 8.91 1.33
CA ALA A 144 -28.29 9.90 2.21
C ALA A 144 -27.60 9.99 3.58
N LEU A 145 -27.02 8.89 4.08
CA LEU A 145 -26.24 8.85 5.32
C LEU A 145 -24.80 9.35 5.10
N ASN A 146 -24.23 9.07 3.93
CA ASN A 146 -22.91 9.52 3.52
C ASN A 146 -22.94 10.00 2.06
N PRO A 147 -23.01 11.32 1.82
CA PRO A 147 -22.95 11.90 0.47
C PRO A 147 -21.66 11.59 -0.29
N ASP A 148 -20.57 11.24 0.40
CA ASP A 148 -19.30 10.82 -0.19
C ASP A 148 -19.25 9.31 -0.51
N ASN A 149 -20.38 8.58 -0.42
CA ASN A 149 -20.45 7.19 -0.87
C ASN A 149 -20.56 7.09 -2.40
N PHE A 150 -19.41 7.18 -3.04
CA PHE A 150 -19.26 7.11 -4.48
C PHE A 150 -19.70 5.76 -5.08
N ASN A 151 -19.57 4.65 -4.33
CA ASN A 151 -20.03 3.33 -4.76
C ASN A 151 -21.55 3.32 -4.92
N ALA A 152 -22.28 3.81 -3.90
CA ALA A 152 -23.72 3.94 -3.96
C ALA A 152 -24.17 4.86 -5.11
N GLU A 153 -23.49 5.99 -5.33
CA GLU A 153 -23.77 6.88 -6.47
C GLU A 153 -23.70 6.12 -7.81
N ASP A 154 -22.60 5.39 -8.05
CA ASP A 154 -22.37 4.65 -9.30
C ASP A 154 -23.38 3.52 -9.49
N TYR A 155 -23.70 2.77 -8.43
CA TYR A 155 -24.69 1.70 -8.52
C TYR A 155 -26.11 2.23 -8.74
N ILE A 156 -26.48 3.36 -8.12
CA ILE A 156 -27.75 4.04 -8.39
C ILE A 156 -27.84 4.42 -9.87
N GLU A 157 -26.78 5.00 -10.44
CA GLU A 157 -26.74 5.36 -11.85
C GLU A 157 -26.87 4.12 -12.75
N ARG A 158 -26.13 3.06 -12.44
CA ARG A 158 -26.14 1.80 -13.19
C ARG A 158 -27.52 1.14 -13.17
N ILE A 159 -28.17 1.10 -12.02
CA ILE A 159 -29.51 0.52 -11.87
C ILE A 159 -30.54 1.33 -12.66
N LYS A 160 -30.45 2.66 -12.63
CA LYS A 160 -31.36 3.54 -13.39
C LYS A 160 -31.12 3.48 -14.90
N ASN A 161 -29.90 3.19 -15.33
CA ASN A 161 -29.49 3.19 -16.73
C ASN A 161 -28.86 1.85 -17.14
N PRO A 162 -29.60 0.73 -17.09
CA PRO A 162 -29.03 -0.62 -17.29
C PRO A 162 -28.45 -0.84 -18.69
N ASN A 163 -28.92 -0.06 -19.68
CA ASN A 163 -28.47 -0.12 -21.07
C ASN A 163 -27.29 0.83 -21.37
N LYS A 164 -26.85 1.65 -20.41
CA LYS A 164 -25.71 2.55 -20.61
C LYS A 164 -24.44 1.71 -20.70
N LYS A 165 -23.78 1.78 -21.86
CA LYS A 165 -22.50 1.11 -22.09
C LYS A 165 -21.48 1.60 -21.07
N ARG A 166 -20.77 0.67 -20.45
CA ARG A 166 -19.64 0.98 -19.57
C ARG A 166 -18.51 1.61 -20.39
N GLU A 167 -18.07 2.77 -19.95
CA GLU A 167 -16.88 3.44 -20.48
C GLU A 167 -15.67 2.55 -20.23
N LYS A 168 -14.89 2.27 -21.28
CA LYS A 168 -13.63 1.54 -21.16
C LYS A 168 -12.53 2.46 -20.64
N PRO A 169 -11.49 1.95 -19.94
CA PRO A 169 -10.38 2.77 -19.48
C PRO A 169 -9.73 3.62 -20.59
N THR A 170 -9.50 3.04 -21.78
CA THR A 170 -8.94 3.77 -22.93
C THR A 170 -9.90 4.80 -23.53
N GLU A 171 -11.22 4.59 -23.41
CA GLU A 171 -12.23 5.59 -23.81
C GLU A 171 -12.22 6.76 -22.81
N ARG A 172 -12.06 6.47 -21.51
CA ARG A 172 -11.90 7.48 -20.47
C ARG A 172 -10.64 8.31 -20.66
N PHE A 173 -9.51 7.69 -21.01
CA PHE A 173 -8.22 8.37 -21.20
C PHE A 173 -8.31 9.58 -22.13
N VAL A 174 -8.98 9.44 -23.27
CA VAL A 174 -9.12 10.49 -24.30
C VAL A 174 -10.32 11.41 -24.09
N LYS A 175 -11.12 11.16 -23.06
CA LYS A 175 -12.31 11.97 -22.78
C LYS A 175 -11.91 13.39 -22.42
N MET A 176 -12.66 14.36 -22.94
CA MET A 176 -12.46 15.79 -22.66
C MET A 176 -13.66 16.31 -21.86
N PHE A 177 -13.37 17.22 -20.93
CA PHE A 177 -14.36 18.01 -20.19
C PHE A 177 -14.16 19.49 -20.54
N THR A 178 -15.10 20.36 -20.18
CA THR A 178 -14.91 21.79 -20.46
C THR A 178 -13.78 22.36 -19.60
N PRO A 179 -13.07 23.40 -20.05
CA PRO A 179 -12.06 24.07 -19.23
C PRO A 179 -12.57 24.52 -17.86
N GLU A 180 -13.83 24.95 -17.76
CA GLU A 180 -14.46 25.36 -16.51
C GLU A 180 -14.62 24.18 -15.54
N GLN A 181 -15.02 23.01 -16.05
CA GLN A 181 -15.14 21.79 -15.26
C GLN A 181 -13.79 21.33 -14.70
N TYR A 182 -12.75 21.32 -15.53
CA TYR A 182 -11.40 20.99 -15.08
C TYR A 182 -10.88 21.98 -14.04
N LYS A 183 -11.07 23.29 -14.27
CA LYS A 183 -10.62 24.32 -13.32
C LYS A 183 -11.35 24.22 -11.99
N ALA A 184 -12.66 23.97 -12.00
CA ALA A 184 -13.46 23.74 -10.79
C ALA A 184 -13.01 22.47 -10.04
N ASP A 185 -12.68 21.40 -10.76
CA ASP A 185 -12.15 20.17 -10.15
C ASP A 185 -10.74 20.39 -9.55
N LEU A 186 -9.87 21.20 -10.17
CA LEU A 186 -8.58 21.59 -9.58
C LEU A 186 -8.74 22.45 -8.32
N ASP A 187 -9.73 23.34 -8.30
CA ASP A 187 -10.11 24.09 -7.09
C ASP A 187 -10.57 23.16 -5.97
N GLN A 188 -11.49 22.23 -6.29
CA GLN A 188 -11.98 21.24 -5.34
C GLN A 188 -10.83 20.38 -4.81
N LEU A 189 -9.90 19.94 -5.66
CA LEU A 189 -8.72 19.17 -5.26
C LEU A 189 -7.91 19.95 -4.21
N GLY A 190 -7.54 21.19 -4.50
CA GLY A 190 -6.77 22.03 -3.56
C GLY A 190 -7.49 22.28 -2.24
N GLN A 191 -8.80 22.55 -2.29
CA GLN A 191 -9.62 22.75 -1.09
C GLN A 191 -9.70 21.48 -0.24
N THR A 192 -9.91 20.34 -0.88
CA THR A 192 -10.01 19.04 -0.19
C THR A 192 -8.68 18.68 0.46
N LEU A 193 -7.56 18.81 -0.27
CA LEU A 193 -6.23 18.52 0.28
C LEU A 193 -5.93 19.39 1.51
N THR A 194 -6.23 20.68 1.45
CA THR A 194 -5.95 21.61 2.56
C THR A 194 -6.93 21.50 3.73
N THR A 195 -8.09 20.89 3.54
CA THR A 195 -9.11 20.71 4.59
C THR A 195 -9.02 19.35 5.27
N VAL A 196 -8.79 18.28 4.49
CA VAL A 196 -8.79 16.90 4.98
C VAL A 196 -7.41 16.49 5.48
N HIS A 197 -6.34 16.88 4.79
CA HIS A 197 -5.01 16.43 5.13
C HIS A 197 -4.45 17.20 6.34
N PRO A 198 -4.13 16.53 7.47
CA PRO A 198 -3.77 17.21 8.70
C PRO A 198 -2.45 18.00 8.60
N ASN A 199 -1.59 17.63 7.65
CA ASN A 199 -0.27 18.22 7.46
C ASN A 199 -0.05 18.73 6.02
N ALA A 200 -1.10 19.18 5.32
CA ALA A 200 -1.06 19.47 3.88
C ALA A 200 0.04 20.47 3.48
N LEU A 201 0.33 21.40 4.39
CA LEU A 201 1.23 22.54 4.18
C LEU A 201 2.51 22.41 5.02
N LYS A 202 2.86 21.20 5.47
CA LYS A 202 4.06 20.95 6.28
C LYS A 202 5.36 21.19 5.50
N PHE A 203 5.39 20.77 4.23
CA PHE A 203 6.58 20.80 3.37
C PHE A 203 6.47 21.79 2.20
N ILE A 204 5.34 22.50 2.11
CA ILE A 204 5.10 23.49 1.07
C ILE A 204 4.37 24.69 1.68
N SER A 205 4.76 25.91 1.32
CA SER A 205 4.06 27.10 1.79
C SER A 205 2.66 27.16 1.18
N LYS A 206 1.71 27.74 1.91
CA LYS A 206 0.34 27.95 1.42
C LYS A 206 0.34 28.67 0.06
N GLU A 207 1.15 29.71 -0.08
CA GLU A 207 1.28 30.47 -1.32
C GLU A 207 1.80 29.60 -2.47
N ALA A 208 2.88 28.84 -2.26
CA ALA A 208 3.46 27.98 -3.28
C ALA A 208 2.47 26.87 -3.70
N PHE A 209 1.75 26.29 -2.75
CA PHE A 209 0.74 25.25 -3.03
C PHE A 209 -0.37 25.78 -3.96
N TRP A 210 -1.02 26.89 -3.60
CA TRP A 210 -2.09 27.46 -4.43
C TRP A 210 -1.57 28.00 -5.76
N LYS A 211 -0.35 28.57 -5.80
CA LYS A 211 0.30 28.97 -7.05
C LYS A 211 0.52 27.78 -8.00
N SER A 212 0.85 26.60 -7.47
CA SER A 212 1.00 25.39 -8.29
C SER A 212 -0.32 25.01 -8.97
N ILE A 213 -1.46 25.17 -8.29
CA ILE A 213 -2.79 24.90 -8.84
C ILE A 213 -3.13 25.90 -9.95
N GLU A 214 -2.91 27.19 -9.72
CA GLU A 214 -3.12 28.22 -10.75
C GLU A 214 -2.25 27.98 -11.99
N ALA A 215 -1.01 27.53 -11.80
CA ALA A 215 -0.14 27.15 -12.90
C ALA A 215 -0.73 25.99 -13.72
N LYS A 216 -1.36 24.99 -13.10
CA LYS A 216 -2.03 23.89 -13.83
C LYS A 216 -3.31 24.33 -14.51
N LYS A 217 -4.12 25.20 -13.88
CA LYS A 217 -5.30 25.78 -14.53
C LYS A 217 -4.96 26.54 -15.82
N ALA A 218 -3.81 27.20 -15.86
CA ALA A 218 -3.34 27.92 -17.05
C ALA A 218 -2.96 27.00 -18.22
N LEU A 219 -2.67 25.72 -17.96
CA LEU A 219 -2.37 24.71 -18.98
C LEU A 219 -3.63 24.05 -19.57
N ILE A 220 -4.80 24.22 -18.94
CA ILE A 220 -6.05 23.61 -19.39
C ILE A 220 -6.55 24.29 -20.66
N THR A 221 -6.84 23.47 -21.67
CA THR A 221 -7.43 23.89 -22.96
C THR A 221 -8.72 23.10 -23.24
N PRO A 222 -9.52 23.50 -24.24
CA PRO A 222 -10.66 22.68 -24.70
C PRO A 222 -10.28 21.30 -25.25
N HIS A 223 -9.00 21.05 -25.49
CA HIS A 223 -8.47 19.79 -26.00
C HIS A 223 -7.77 18.94 -24.94
N THR A 224 -7.70 19.42 -23.69
CA THR A 224 -7.10 18.66 -22.60
C THR A 224 -7.92 17.40 -22.35
N THR A 225 -7.25 16.26 -22.44
CA THR A 225 -7.82 14.93 -22.18
C THR A 225 -7.82 14.61 -20.69
N TYR A 226 -8.59 13.61 -20.28
CA TYR A 226 -8.60 13.08 -18.93
C TYR A 226 -7.21 12.58 -18.49
N GLY A 227 -6.45 11.94 -19.39
CA GLY A 227 -5.08 11.51 -19.11
C GLY A 227 -4.15 12.67 -18.74
N GLU A 228 -4.17 13.76 -19.52
CA GLU A 228 -3.40 14.98 -19.24
C GLU A 228 -3.86 15.65 -17.94
N PHE A 229 -5.19 15.72 -17.73
CA PHE A 229 -5.75 16.27 -16.49
C PHE A 229 -5.31 15.47 -15.26
N ALA A 230 -5.35 14.14 -15.32
CA ALA A 230 -4.88 13.28 -14.22
C ALA A 230 -3.39 13.54 -13.91
N TRP A 231 -2.57 13.78 -14.92
CA TRP A 231 -1.16 14.15 -14.73
C TRP A 231 -1.00 15.45 -13.93
N HIS A 232 -1.83 16.46 -14.22
CA HIS A 232 -1.85 17.71 -13.45
C HIS A 232 -2.28 17.49 -11.99
N CYS A 233 -3.29 16.65 -11.76
CA CYS A 233 -3.73 16.29 -10.40
C CYS A 233 -2.61 15.59 -9.61
N ASN A 234 -1.87 14.68 -10.25
CA ASN A 234 -0.74 14.00 -9.61
C ASN A 234 0.33 14.96 -9.10
N GLU A 235 0.67 16.00 -9.87
CA GLU A 235 1.66 16.98 -9.43
C GLU A 235 1.19 17.77 -8.21
N ILE A 236 -0.09 18.19 -8.21
CA ILE A 236 -0.69 18.91 -7.08
C ILE A 236 -0.72 18.04 -5.83
N ILE A 237 -1.05 16.75 -5.98
CA ILE A 237 -1.06 15.78 -4.88
C ILE A 237 0.37 15.53 -4.37
N ALA A 238 1.34 15.33 -5.26
CA ALA A 238 2.73 15.09 -4.89
C ALA A 238 3.38 16.28 -4.17
N ASN A 239 2.95 17.51 -4.45
CA ASN A 239 3.37 18.72 -3.74
C ASN A 239 2.97 18.75 -2.25
N VAL A 240 2.13 17.83 -1.78
CA VAL A 240 1.83 17.65 -0.35
C VAL A 240 2.98 16.94 0.38
N HIS A 241 3.87 16.25 -0.33
CA HIS A 241 4.99 15.49 0.23
C HIS A 241 4.55 14.44 1.28
N CYS A 242 3.47 13.72 0.95
CA CYS A 242 2.94 12.61 1.74
C CYS A 242 2.80 11.36 0.86
N SER A 243 3.36 10.23 1.30
CA SER A 243 3.24 8.96 0.58
C SER A 243 1.85 8.30 0.66
N HIS A 244 0.98 8.76 1.56
CA HIS A 244 -0.38 8.26 1.74
C HIS A 244 -1.45 9.12 1.05
N THR A 245 -1.08 10.26 0.48
CA THR A 245 -1.95 11.09 -0.36
C THR A 245 -1.59 10.85 -1.82
N THR A 246 -2.46 10.18 -2.57
CA THR A 246 -2.12 9.57 -3.86
C THR A 246 -3.35 9.36 -4.75
N MET A 247 -3.15 9.13 -6.05
CA MET A 247 -4.19 8.64 -6.97
C MET A 247 -4.21 7.10 -7.09
N GLY A 248 -3.60 6.38 -6.14
CA GLY A 248 -3.63 4.91 -6.12
C GLY A 248 -2.42 4.26 -6.80
N SER A 249 -1.21 4.79 -6.53
CA SER A 249 0.06 4.19 -6.97
C SER A 249 0.16 3.93 -8.49
N PHE A 250 -0.38 4.84 -9.31
CA PHE A 250 -0.34 4.83 -10.77
C PHE A 250 -1.10 3.68 -11.45
N TYR A 251 -1.79 2.81 -10.70
CA TYR A 251 -2.59 1.73 -11.28
C TYR A 251 -3.75 2.26 -12.16
N PRO A 252 -4.56 3.24 -11.73
CA PRO A 252 -5.62 3.79 -12.57
C PRO A 252 -5.08 4.39 -13.88
N GLU A 253 -4.01 5.18 -13.78
CA GLU A 253 -3.36 5.85 -14.91
C GLU A 253 -2.74 4.86 -15.89
N ASN A 254 -2.02 3.88 -15.37
CA ASN A 254 -1.45 2.81 -16.16
C ASN A 254 -2.54 1.99 -16.88
N ASN A 255 -3.66 1.71 -16.21
CA ASN A 255 -4.76 0.94 -16.80
C ASN A 255 -5.49 1.69 -17.93
N MET A 256 -5.57 3.02 -17.86
CA MET A 256 -6.20 3.82 -18.91
C MET A 256 -5.31 4.08 -20.12
N LEU A 257 -3.98 4.07 -19.95
CA LEU A 257 -3.01 4.37 -21.01
C LEU A 257 -3.10 3.36 -22.18
N PRO A 258 -3.44 3.81 -23.40
CA PRO A 258 -3.47 2.94 -24.58
C PRO A 258 -2.12 2.29 -24.87
N LEU A 259 -2.15 1.00 -25.22
CA LEU A 259 -0.94 0.23 -25.54
C LEU A 259 -0.05 0.91 -26.60
N ALA A 260 -0.66 1.48 -27.65
CA ALA A 260 0.07 2.12 -28.74
C ALA A 260 0.83 3.40 -28.33
N LEU A 261 0.52 3.98 -27.16
CA LEU A 261 1.17 5.18 -26.62
C LEU A 261 2.22 4.84 -25.55
N ARG A 262 2.45 3.55 -25.25
CA ARG A 262 3.46 3.16 -24.25
C ARG A 262 4.86 3.30 -24.78
N PHE A 263 5.79 3.64 -23.89
CA PHE A 263 7.21 3.60 -24.23
C PHE A 263 7.62 2.14 -24.42
N PRO A 264 8.13 1.75 -25.62
CA PRO A 264 8.19 0.36 -26.03
C PRO A 264 9.48 -0.35 -25.60
N LEU A 265 10.01 0.02 -24.42
CA LEU A 265 11.19 -0.58 -23.79
C LEU A 265 10.97 -0.64 -22.27
N GLN A 266 11.47 -1.70 -21.62
CA GLN A 266 11.64 -1.65 -20.17
C GLN A 266 12.99 -1.07 -19.84
N THR A 267 13.01 -0.14 -18.89
CA THR A 267 14.20 0.58 -18.51
C THR A 267 14.42 0.58 -17.01
N ARG A 268 15.66 0.88 -16.60
CA ARG A 268 16.02 1.08 -15.21
C ARG A 268 16.87 2.32 -15.07
N TRP A 269 16.44 3.21 -14.18
CA TRP A 269 17.17 4.38 -13.71
C TRP A 269 18.07 3.99 -12.54
N VAL A 270 19.38 4.11 -12.74
CA VAL A 270 20.40 3.81 -11.75
C VAL A 270 21.61 4.73 -11.98
N ASN A 271 22.18 5.29 -10.91
CA ASN A 271 23.35 6.18 -10.96
C ASN A 271 23.21 7.33 -11.99
N ASN A 272 22.02 7.91 -12.08
CA ASN A 272 21.67 8.98 -13.02
C ASN A 272 21.77 8.59 -14.51
N GLN A 273 21.65 7.31 -14.81
CA GLN A 273 21.67 6.75 -16.16
C GLN A 273 20.44 5.88 -16.38
N LEU A 274 19.88 5.94 -17.59
CA LEU A 274 18.71 5.15 -17.99
C LEU A 274 19.15 4.00 -18.88
N PHE A 275 19.10 2.77 -18.38
CA PHE A 275 19.51 1.59 -19.13
C PHE A 275 18.31 0.79 -19.65
N VAL A 276 18.43 0.20 -20.83
CA VAL A 276 17.49 -0.82 -21.33
C VAL A 276 17.69 -2.11 -20.54
N ILE A 277 16.62 -2.65 -19.93
CA ILE A 277 16.64 -3.94 -19.23
C ILE A 277 15.87 -5.02 -19.99
N ASP A 278 14.88 -4.64 -20.81
CA ASP A 278 14.20 -5.53 -21.75
C ASP A 278 13.84 -4.72 -23.01
N PRO A 279 14.37 -5.09 -24.19
CA PRO A 279 14.09 -4.39 -25.43
C PRO A 279 12.65 -4.62 -25.95
N LEU A 280 11.86 -5.49 -25.33
CA LEU A 280 10.52 -5.87 -25.76
C LEU A 280 10.51 -6.28 -27.26
N ASN A 281 9.70 -5.61 -28.08
CA ASN A 281 9.60 -5.84 -29.52
C ASN A 281 10.60 -5.01 -30.36
N ASN A 282 11.66 -4.49 -29.74
CA ASN A 282 12.71 -3.68 -30.38
C ASN A 282 14.11 -4.32 -30.28
N ALA A 283 14.20 -5.64 -30.05
CA ALA A 283 15.46 -6.35 -29.90
C ALA A 283 16.35 -6.35 -31.18
N ASP A 284 15.77 -6.02 -32.33
CA ASP A 284 16.46 -5.79 -33.60
C ASP A 284 17.20 -4.44 -33.67
N GLN A 285 16.83 -3.49 -32.80
CA GLN A 285 17.29 -2.10 -32.83
C GLN A 285 18.10 -1.70 -31.59
N VAL A 286 17.76 -2.26 -30.43
CA VAL A 286 18.37 -1.93 -29.14
C VAL A 286 18.69 -3.18 -28.34
N LYS A 287 19.71 -3.11 -27.49
CA LYS A 287 20.18 -4.23 -26.67
C LYS A 287 19.98 -3.93 -25.19
N VAL A 288 19.86 -5.01 -24.41
CA VAL A 288 19.97 -4.93 -22.95
C VAL A 288 21.30 -4.27 -22.60
N LYS A 289 21.27 -3.37 -21.61
CA LYS A 289 22.37 -2.51 -21.14
C LYS A 289 22.70 -1.30 -22.03
N ASP A 290 22.01 -1.08 -23.15
CA ASP A 290 22.16 0.20 -23.86
C ASP A 290 21.73 1.35 -22.94
N GLU A 291 22.62 2.34 -22.76
CA GLU A 291 22.33 3.58 -22.03
C GLU A 291 21.59 4.54 -22.96
N ILE A 292 20.41 4.99 -22.56
CA ILE A 292 19.60 5.99 -23.27
C ILE A 292 19.97 7.39 -22.75
N LEU A 293 20.36 8.28 -23.66
CA LEU A 293 20.74 9.67 -23.35
C LEU A 293 19.56 10.63 -23.55
N SER A 294 18.73 10.39 -24.55
CA SER A 294 17.56 11.23 -24.84
C SER A 294 16.43 10.43 -25.48
N ILE A 295 15.19 10.86 -25.24
CA ILE A 295 13.97 10.34 -25.87
C ILE A 295 13.27 11.52 -26.55
N ASN A 296 12.99 11.41 -27.85
CA ASN A 296 12.39 12.46 -28.68
C ASN A 296 13.14 13.80 -28.57
N GLY A 297 14.47 13.75 -28.50
CA GLY A 297 15.34 14.92 -28.37
C GLY A 297 15.39 15.53 -26.97
N VAL A 298 14.61 15.03 -26.01
CA VAL A 298 14.63 15.48 -24.61
C VAL A 298 15.59 14.61 -23.81
N ALA A 299 16.52 15.23 -23.08
CA ALA A 299 17.48 14.51 -22.23
C ALA A 299 16.75 13.69 -21.16
N VAL A 300 17.18 12.45 -20.94
CA VAL A 300 16.52 11.55 -19.97
C VAL A 300 16.48 12.14 -18.57
N ALA A 301 17.53 12.85 -18.14
CA ALA A 301 17.57 13.51 -16.83
C ALA A 301 16.43 14.52 -16.64
N SER A 302 16.06 15.28 -17.69
CA SER A 302 14.94 16.21 -17.65
C SER A 302 13.60 15.49 -17.58
N ILE A 303 13.46 14.36 -18.30
CA ILE A 303 12.26 13.51 -18.26
C ILE A 303 12.07 12.94 -16.85
N ILE A 304 13.12 12.36 -16.25
CA ILE A 304 13.04 11.80 -14.89
C ILE A 304 12.74 12.88 -13.86
N SER A 305 13.39 14.04 -13.96
CA SER A 305 13.15 15.19 -13.07
C SER A 305 11.70 15.67 -13.16
N ASP A 306 11.10 15.67 -14.36
CA ASP A 306 9.70 16.00 -14.53
C ASP A 306 8.81 14.93 -13.88
N ILE A 307 8.99 13.65 -14.21
CA ILE A 307 8.26 12.52 -13.63
C ILE A 307 8.26 12.57 -12.10
N TYR A 308 9.40 12.88 -11.46
CA TYR A 308 9.52 12.94 -10.01
C TYR A 308 8.63 13.99 -9.35
N LYS A 309 8.18 15.04 -10.07
CA LYS A 309 7.22 16.02 -9.55
C LYS A 309 5.82 15.43 -9.38
N HIS A 310 5.51 14.32 -10.05
CA HIS A 310 4.20 13.69 -10.07
C HIS A 310 4.11 12.45 -9.18
N ILE A 311 5.20 12.06 -8.52
CA ILE A 311 5.25 10.88 -7.64
C ILE A 311 5.16 11.34 -6.18
N PRO A 312 4.10 10.98 -5.45
CA PRO A 312 4.01 11.22 -4.01
C PRO A 312 5.11 10.48 -3.25
N ALA A 313 5.72 11.16 -2.28
CA ALA A 313 6.74 10.60 -1.40
C ALA A 313 6.67 11.26 -0.03
N GLN A 314 7.15 10.59 1.02
CA GLN A 314 7.27 11.18 2.35
C GLN A 314 8.42 12.20 2.36
N GLY A 315 8.11 13.46 2.67
CA GLY A 315 9.09 14.55 2.63
C GLY A 315 9.70 14.74 1.23
N TYR A 316 11.01 14.96 1.16
CA TYR A 316 11.77 15.16 -0.07
C TYR A 316 12.47 13.88 -0.57
N THR A 317 12.06 12.71 -0.08
CA THR A 317 12.71 11.43 -0.38
C THR A 317 12.63 11.07 -1.87
N GLU A 318 13.78 11.05 -2.56
CA GLU A 318 13.85 10.69 -3.98
C GLU A 318 14.02 9.19 -4.24
N THR A 319 14.50 8.42 -3.25
CA THR A 319 14.69 6.97 -3.42
C THR A 319 13.38 6.25 -3.72
N THR A 320 12.28 6.62 -3.05
CA THR A 320 10.92 6.15 -3.38
C THR A 320 10.56 6.44 -4.83
N LYS A 321 10.85 7.65 -5.31
CA LYS A 321 10.51 8.08 -6.68
C LYS A 321 11.30 7.31 -7.72
N LYS A 322 12.56 6.99 -7.44
CA LYS A 322 13.39 6.12 -8.28
C LYS A 322 12.80 4.71 -8.41
N HIS A 323 12.45 4.08 -7.30
CA HIS A 323 11.85 2.74 -7.32
C HIS A 323 10.50 2.75 -8.06
N TYR A 324 9.68 3.75 -7.80
CA TYR A 324 8.41 3.97 -8.49
C TYR A 324 8.59 4.13 -10.00
N PHE A 325 9.57 4.93 -10.44
CA PHE A 325 9.90 5.05 -11.86
C PHE A 325 10.30 3.69 -12.46
N ASN A 326 11.17 2.94 -11.77
CA ASN A 326 11.66 1.65 -12.25
C ASN A 326 10.55 0.59 -12.37
N TRP A 327 9.46 0.70 -11.61
CA TRP A 327 8.29 -0.16 -11.77
C TRP A 327 7.41 0.21 -12.95
N TRP A 328 7.28 1.51 -13.25
CA TRP A 328 6.22 2.03 -14.12
C TRP A 328 6.75 2.75 -15.37
N ALA A 329 8.02 2.53 -15.74
CA ALA A 329 8.71 3.33 -16.74
C ALA A 329 7.99 3.35 -18.10
N THR A 330 7.36 2.23 -18.52
CA THR A 330 6.67 2.16 -19.82
C THR A 330 5.43 3.06 -19.87
N GLY A 331 4.83 3.34 -18.71
CA GLY A 331 3.72 4.26 -18.54
C GLY A 331 4.14 5.69 -18.22
N LEU A 332 5.10 5.90 -17.31
CA LEU A 332 5.47 7.25 -16.85
C LEU A 332 6.16 8.10 -17.92
N ILE A 333 7.01 7.50 -18.77
CA ILE A 333 7.67 8.23 -19.87
C ILE A 333 6.64 8.86 -20.83
N PRO A 334 5.61 8.15 -21.31
CA PRO A 334 4.54 8.74 -22.11
C PRO A 334 3.85 9.94 -21.46
N PHE A 335 3.53 9.86 -20.16
CA PHE A 335 2.89 10.96 -19.43
C PHE A 335 3.77 12.22 -19.43
N ALA A 336 5.08 12.07 -19.16
CA ALA A 336 6.03 13.19 -19.17
C ALA A 336 6.31 13.77 -20.57
N LEU A 337 6.06 13.00 -21.64
CA LEU A 337 6.32 13.42 -23.02
C LEU A 337 5.07 13.85 -23.80
N GLY A 338 3.90 13.90 -23.15
CA GLY A 338 2.64 14.29 -23.82
C GLY A 338 2.15 13.25 -24.83
N PHE A 339 2.34 11.96 -24.52
CA PHE A 339 1.78 10.81 -25.26
C PHE A 339 2.13 10.77 -26.76
N PRO A 340 3.41 10.83 -27.15
CA PRO A 340 3.79 10.78 -28.55
C PRO A 340 3.45 9.42 -29.18
N GLU A 341 3.05 9.42 -30.45
CA GLU A 341 2.77 8.18 -31.18
C GLU A 341 4.01 7.37 -31.55
N THR A 342 5.18 8.01 -31.56
CA THR A 342 6.46 7.41 -31.94
C THR A 342 7.55 7.87 -30.97
N TYR A 343 8.49 6.97 -30.73
CA TYR A 343 9.64 7.23 -29.87
C TYR A 343 10.92 7.09 -30.67
N SER A 344 11.77 8.11 -30.57
CA SER A 344 13.13 8.10 -31.05
C SER A 344 14.09 8.21 -29.87
N ILE A 345 15.11 7.36 -29.81
CA ILE A 345 16.08 7.39 -28.73
C ILE A 345 17.49 7.64 -29.26
N VAL A 346 18.33 8.27 -28.45
CA VAL A 346 19.79 8.32 -28.70
C VAL A 346 20.45 7.54 -27.57
N THR A 347 21.27 6.55 -27.93
CA THR A 347 22.02 5.74 -26.98
C THR A 347 23.47 6.17 -26.88
N GLN A 348 24.13 5.83 -25.77
CA GLN A 348 25.56 6.08 -25.61
C GLN A 348 26.37 5.35 -26.72
N GLY A 349 27.22 6.10 -27.42
CA GLY A 349 27.98 5.61 -28.58
C GLY A 349 27.24 5.70 -29.92
N GLY A 350 25.91 5.89 -29.90
CA GLY A 350 25.10 6.19 -31.09
C GLY A 350 25.12 7.68 -31.42
N LYS A 351 25.37 8.03 -32.68
CA LYS A 351 25.30 9.44 -33.16
C LYS A 351 23.96 9.82 -33.78
N ALA A 352 23.13 8.84 -34.15
CA ALA A 352 21.86 9.05 -34.84
C ALA A 352 20.70 8.51 -33.99
N PRO A 353 19.52 9.16 -34.01
CA PRO A 353 18.33 8.65 -33.34
C PRO A 353 17.86 7.30 -33.92
N ILE A 354 17.48 6.39 -33.03
CA ILE A 354 16.85 5.10 -33.34
C ILE A 354 15.35 5.27 -33.16
N VAL A 355 14.57 5.07 -34.22
CA VAL A 355 13.10 5.15 -34.18
C VAL A 355 12.54 3.77 -33.80
N LEU A 356 11.94 3.68 -32.61
CA LEU A 356 11.42 2.44 -32.05
C LEU A 356 10.09 2.03 -32.70
N ASN A 357 9.87 0.72 -32.78
CA ASN A 357 8.57 0.13 -33.09
C ASN A 357 7.53 0.50 -32.03
N LYS A 358 6.28 0.68 -32.43
CA LYS A 358 5.15 0.86 -31.50
C LYS A 358 5.05 -0.34 -30.55
N ALA A 359 4.68 -0.09 -29.29
CA ALA A 359 4.57 -1.15 -28.29
C ALA A 359 3.49 -2.17 -28.68
N THR A 360 3.84 -3.45 -28.65
CA THR A 360 2.90 -4.57 -28.82
C THR A 360 2.61 -5.30 -27.50
N THR A 361 3.39 -5.00 -26.46
CA THR A 361 3.30 -5.57 -25.11
C THR A 361 3.96 -4.61 -24.11
N PHE A 362 3.77 -4.85 -22.82
CA PHE A 362 4.43 -4.16 -21.70
C PHE A 362 4.45 -5.09 -20.49
N LYS A 363 5.34 -4.84 -19.51
CA LYS A 363 5.38 -5.60 -18.24
C LYS A 363 5.52 -4.67 -17.02
N ASP A 364 4.49 -3.86 -16.81
CA ASP A 364 4.38 -2.98 -15.64
C ASP A 364 3.32 -3.54 -14.67
N PRO A 365 3.50 -3.43 -13.34
CA PRO A 365 4.73 -3.02 -12.67
C PRO A 365 5.82 -4.08 -12.85
N TYR A 366 7.06 -3.65 -13.13
CA TYR A 366 8.18 -4.57 -13.29
C TYR A 366 8.76 -5.02 -11.94
N ASP A 367 9.00 -6.31 -11.75
CA ASP A 367 9.59 -6.86 -10.52
C ASP A 367 11.12 -7.05 -10.63
N ASP A 368 11.86 -6.62 -9.61
CA ASP A 368 13.31 -6.77 -9.55
C ASP A 368 13.73 -8.22 -9.28
N SER A 369 13.98 -8.95 -10.37
CA SER A 369 14.40 -10.36 -10.31
C SER A 369 15.76 -10.62 -9.65
N SER A 370 16.53 -9.58 -9.31
CA SER A 370 17.81 -9.74 -8.59
C SER A 370 17.64 -9.97 -7.09
N ILE A 371 16.46 -9.67 -6.55
CA ILE A 371 16.15 -9.81 -5.12
C ILE A 371 15.21 -10.98 -4.93
N GLN A 372 15.63 -11.98 -4.15
CA GLN A 372 14.77 -13.10 -3.80
C GLN A 372 13.69 -12.63 -2.82
N ARG A 373 12.44 -12.60 -3.29
CA ARG A 373 11.30 -12.22 -2.46
C ARG A 373 10.95 -13.32 -1.47
N CYS A 374 10.44 -12.89 -0.31
CA CYS A 374 9.81 -13.78 0.65
C CYS A 374 8.33 -13.96 0.27
N ASP A 375 8.01 -15.05 -0.44
CA ASP A 375 6.66 -15.30 -0.98
C ASP A 375 5.57 -15.34 0.10
N ASN A 376 5.90 -15.83 1.30
CA ASN A 376 4.98 -15.90 2.44
C ASN A 376 4.95 -14.63 3.29
N GLY A 377 5.69 -13.59 2.89
CA GLY A 377 5.79 -12.31 3.61
C GLY A 377 6.69 -12.33 4.86
N LEU A 378 6.87 -13.48 5.51
CA LEU A 378 7.76 -13.70 6.65
C LEU A 378 8.67 -14.91 6.41
N CYS A 379 10.00 -14.69 6.41
CA CYS A 379 10.98 -15.75 6.14
C CYS A 379 12.13 -15.69 7.15
N PHE A 380 12.63 -16.85 7.54
CA PHE A 380 13.80 -16.99 8.41
C PHE A 380 14.76 -18.00 7.81
N GLU A 381 15.99 -17.58 7.53
CA GLU A 381 17.03 -18.43 6.95
C GLU A 381 18.33 -18.33 7.77
N VAL A 382 19.00 -19.45 7.99
CA VAL A 382 20.35 -19.47 8.57
C VAL A 382 21.35 -19.60 7.42
N LEU A 383 22.38 -18.76 7.40
CA LEU A 383 23.38 -18.79 6.33
C LEU A 383 24.15 -20.11 6.35
N ALA A 384 24.20 -20.78 5.20
CA ALA A 384 24.89 -22.07 5.07
C ALA A 384 26.39 -21.96 5.39
N GLU A 385 27.05 -20.88 4.94
CA GLU A 385 28.48 -20.64 5.17
C GLU A 385 28.81 -20.07 6.55
N ASP A 386 27.82 -19.56 7.28
CA ASP A 386 27.99 -18.97 8.60
C ASP A 386 26.78 -19.30 9.48
N PRO A 387 26.73 -20.49 10.11
CA PRO A 387 25.57 -20.95 10.87
C PRO A 387 25.32 -20.14 12.16
N LYS A 388 26.16 -19.12 12.44
CA LYS A 388 25.97 -18.13 13.50
C LYS A 388 25.35 -16.82 13.00
N THR A 389 25.00 -16.74 11.73
CA THR A 389 24.35 -15.61 11.10
C THR A 389 23.04 -16.07 10.46
N ALA A 390 21.96 -15.34 10.70
CA ALA A 390 20.64 -15.61 10.14
C ALA A 390 20.05 -14.34 9.51
N ILE A 391 19.16 -14.52 8.53
CA ILE A 391 18.36 -13.47 7.89
C ILE A 391 16.90 -13.70 8.26
N LEU A 392 16.29 -12.66 8.83
CA LEU A 392 14.86 -12.54 9.08
C LEU A 392 14.30 -11.53 8.06
N THR A 393 13.52 -11.99 7.10
CA THR A 393 12.87 -11.13 6.09
C THR A 393 11.44 -10.84 6.48
N ILE A 394 11.07 -9.56 6.48
CA ILE A 394 9.73 -9.07 6.78
C ILE A 394 9.29 -8.19 5.62
N ALA A 395 8.58 -8.79 4.66
CA ALA A 395 8.17 -8.10 3.42
C ALA A 395 6.99 -7.14 3.64
N SER A 396 6.27 -7.23 4.77
CA SER A 396 5.19 -6.32 5.13
C SER A 396 4.94 -6.35 6.64
N PHE A 397 4.46 -5.23 7.21
CA PHE A 397 3.87 -5.19 8.54
C PHE A 397 2.34 -5.26 8.52
N ASN A 398 1.68 -5.56 7.39
CA ASN A 398 0.22 -5.61 7.24
C ASN A 398 -0.42 -6.82 7.95
N TYR A 399 -0.19 -6.94 9.26
CA TYR A 399 -0.73 -7.94 10.17
C TYR A 399 -1.36 -7.25 11.37
N TYR A 400 -2.66 -7.02 11.28
CA TYR A 400 -3.51 -6.29 12.23
C TYR A 400 -4.36 -7.23 13.11
N PRO A 401 -4.85 -6.75 14.27
CA PRO A 401 -5.69 -7.55 15.16
C PRO A 401 -6.94 -8.14 14.49
N TRP A 402 -7.53 -7.43 13.53
CA TRP A 402 -8.75 -7.86 12.83
C TRP A 402 -8.52 -8.82 11.66
N ASN A 403 -7.27 -9.03 11.22
CA ASN A 403 -6.95 -9.97 10.14
C ASN A 403 -6.08 -11.15 10.62
N ASN A 404 -4.78 -10.98 10.74
CA ASN A 404 -3.79 -12.05 10.86
C ASN A 404 -2.58 -11.67 11.74
N LEU A 405 -2.73 -10.74 12.69
CA LEU A 405 -1.66 -10.42 13.67
C LEU A 405 -1.09 -11.66 14.38
N SER A 406 -1.93 -12.67 14.66
CA SER A 406 -1.48 -13.92 15.27
C SER A 406 -0.49 -14.71 14.41
N VAL A 407 -0.56 -14.59 13.08
CA VAL A 407 0.41 -15.19 12.15
C VAL A 407 1.78 -14.56 12.35
N PHE A 408 1.82 -13.22 12.43
CA PHE A 408 3.06 -12.48 12.66
C PHE A 408 3.66 -12.80 14.03
N THR A 409 2.87 -12.69 15.10
CA THR A 409 3.39 -12.90 16.47
C THR A 409 3.87 -14.34 16.67
N THR A 410 3.09 -15.33 16.21
CA THR A 410 3.49 -16.74 16.29
C THR A 410 4.77 -17.03 15.51
N PHE A 411 4.90 -16.45 14.31
CA PHE A 411 6.11 -16.60 13.51
C PHE A 411 7.33 -15.99 14.22
N MET A 412 7.20 -14.77 14.74
CA MET A 412 8.29 -14.11 15.48
C MET A 412 8.67 -14.91 16.73
N ASP A 413 7.69 -15.34 17.52
CA ASP A 413 7.94 -16.08 18.76
C ASP A 413 8.68 -17.39 18.50
N LYS A 414 8.26 -18.16 17.48
CA LYS A 414 8.97 -19.37 17.05
C LYS A 414 10.38 -19.06 16.54
N THR A 415 10.52 -17.99 15.76
CA THR A 415 11.81 -17.58 15.20
C THR A 415 12.81 -17.20 16.29
N PHE A 416 12.41 -16.44 17.31
CA PHE A 416 13.32 -16.05 18.39
C PHE A 416 13.68 -17.21 19.32
N VAL A 417 12.80 -18.20 19.48
CA VAL A 417 13.15 -19.49 20.11
C VAL A 417 14.21 -20.22 19.28
N GLU A 418 14.04 -20.32 17.96
CA GLU A 418 14.99 -20.97 17.05
C GLU A 418 16.36 -20.27 17.04
N ILE A 419 16.36 -18.93 17.01
CA ILE A 419 17.57 -18.08 17.13
C ILE A 419 18.35 -18.42 18.40
N GLN A 420 17.66 -18.57 19.54
CA GLN A 420 18.29 -18.95 20.81
C GLN A 420 18.85 -20.37 20.75
N GLN A 421 18.07 -21.34 20.27
CA GLN A 421 18.46 -22.75 20.19
C GLN A 421 19.68 -22.98 19.29
N LYS A 422 19.75 -22.31 18.14
CA LYS A 422 20.91 -22.39 17.22
C LYS A 422 22.10 -21.53 17.68
N GLY A 423 21.89 -20.69 18.69
CA GLY A 423 22.90 -19.79 19.22
C GLY A 423 23.39 -18.78 18.18
N ILE A 424 22.45 -18.21 17.40
CA ILE A 424 22.73 -17.17 16.41
C ILE A 424 23.38 -15.96 17.10
N LYS A 425 24.39 -15.38 16.45
CA LYS A 425 25.18 -14.25 16.94
C LYS A 425 24.99 -12.98 16.13
N ASN A 426 24.68 -13.12 14.84
CA ASN A 426 24.34 -12.00 13.95
C ASN A 426 22.95 -12.23 13.35
N LEU A 427 22.09 -11.24 13.45
CA LEU A 427 20.76 -11.26 12.83
C LEU A 427 20.67 -10.13 11.81
N ILE A 428 20.49 -10.48 10.54
CA ILE A 428 20.14 -9.53 9.49
C ILE A 428 18.60 -9.47 9.46
N ILE A 429 18.04 -8.27 9.54
CA ILE A 429 16.60 -8.03 9.42
C ILE A 429 16.38 -7.30 8.10
N ASP A 430 15.79 -7.98 7.12
CA ASP A 430 15.50 -7.43 5.80
C ASP A 430 14.08 -6.85 5.79
N VAL A 431 14.00 -5.53 5.63
CA VAL A 431 12.73 -4.78 5.49
C VAL A 431 12.67 -4.00 4.17
N ARG A 432 13.49 -4.37 3.18
CA ARG A 432 13.35 -3.86 1.81
C ARG A 432 11.97 -4.22 1.26
N PHE A 433 11.39 -3.35 0.44
CA PHE A 433 10.02 -3.47 -0.09
C PHE A 433 8.89 -3.50 0.95
N ASN A 434 9.19 -3.28 2.23
CA ASN A 434 8.17 -3.30 3.28
C ASN A 434 7.40 -1.97 3.33
N GLY A 435 6.22 -1.94 2.71
CA GLY A 435 5.33 -0.79 2.69
C GLY A 435 4.70 -0.39 4.04
N GLY A 436 5.00 -1.11 5.13
CA GLY A 436 4.47 -0.85 6.47
C GLY A 436 3.22 -1.68 6.80
N GLY A 437 2.37 -1.15 7.70
CA GLY A 437 1.14 -1.79 8.14
C GLY A 437 0.80 -1.52 9.61
N SER A 438 0.81 -2.58 10.42
CA SER A 438 0.37 -2.59 11.80
C SER A 438 1.47 -2.19 12.77
N GLN A 439 1.21 -1.18 13.61
CA GLN A 439 2.12 -0.80 14.69
C GLN A 439 2.34 -1.97 15.66
N GLN A 440 1.33 -2.81 15.91
CA GLN A 440 1.44 -3.94 16.82
C GLN A 440 2.49 -4.95 16.35
N SER A 441 2.60 -5.17 15.04
CA SER A 441 3.63 -6.04 14.46
C SER A 441 5.03 -5.48 14.68
N SER A 442 5.21 -4.18 14.43
CA SER A 442 6.48 -3.49 14.69
C SER A 442 6.85 -3.49 16.18
N ILE A 443 5.89 -3.19 17.06
CA ILE A 443 6.08 -3.18 18.52
C ILE A 443 6.47 -4.58 19.00
N HIS A 444 5.80 -5.64 18.54
CA HIS A 444 6.12 -7.02 18.90
C HIS A 444 7.55 -7.41 18.52
N LEU A 445 8.00 -7.03 17.31
CA LEU A 445 9.40 -7.23 16.90
C LEU A 445 10.38 -6.43 17.76
N LEU A 446 10.09 -5.15 18.03
CA LEU A 446 10.96 -4.31 18.87
C LEU A 446 11.15 -4.86 20.27
N ARG A 447 10.15 -5.54 20.85
CA ARG A 447 10.29 -6.19 22.16
C ARG A 447 11.37 -7.27 22.19
N TYR A 448 11.67 -7.91 21.06
CA TYR A 448 12.79 -8.84 20.93
C TYR A 448 14.15 -8.17 20.72
N LEU A 449 14.19 -6.89 20.37
CA LEU A 449 15.41 -6.16 20.01
C LEU A 449 15.84 -5.14 21.10
N MET A 450 14.88 -4.57 21.81
CA MET A 450 15.09 -3.55 22.82
C MET A 450 15.65 -4.12 24.13
N ALA A 451 16.58 -3.41 24.76
CA ALA A 451 17.16 -3.79 26.04
C ALA A 451 16.45 -3.18 27.27
N LYS A 452 15.63 -2.15 27.07
CA LYS A 452 14.92 -1.40 28.10
C LYS A 452 13.47 -1.17 27.67
N PRO A 453 12.54 -0.93 28.61
CA PRO A 453 11.20 -0.46 28.27
C PRO A 453 11.25 0.79 27.39
N PHE A 454 10.34 0.88 26.43
CA PHE A 454 10.32 1.93 25.41
C PHE A 454 8.90 2.39 25.12
N LEU A 455 8.76 3.60 24.58
CA LEU A 455 7.51 4.16 24.09
C LEU A 455 7.59 4.26 22.56
N TYR A 456 6.56 3.81 21.85
CA TYR A 456 6.60 3.75 20.38
C TYR A 456 6.21 5.08 19.76
N TYR A 457 5.04 5.62 20.11
CA TYR A 457 4.51 6.89 19.61
C TYR A 457 4.74 8.02 20.60
N SER A 458 5.27 9.14 20.10
CA SER A 458 5.16 10.43 20.80
C SER A 458 3.82 11.09 20.54
N ARG A 459 3.22 10.83 19.37
CA ARG A 459 1.97 11.44 18.94
C ARG A 459 1.22 10.51 17.98
N SER A 460 -0.08 10.36 18.22
CA SER A 460 -1.01 9.69 17.31
C SER A 460 -2.34 10.43 17.33
N GLU A 461 -2.76 11.01 16.21
CA GLU A 461 -3.92 11.90 16.12
C GLU A 461 -4.78 11.55 14.91
N PHE A 462 -6.05 11.28 15.16
CA PHE A 462 -7.08 11.03 14.15
C PHE A 462 -8.45 11.46 14.68
N GLU A 463 -9.38 11.72 13.77
CA GLU A 463 -10.75 12.08 14.11
C GLU A 463 -11.41 10.96 14.95
N GLY A 464 -12.09 11.35 16.04
CA GLY A 464 -12.80 10.40 16.91
C GLY A 464 -11.93 9.66 17.93
N LYS A 465 -10.62 9.93 18.02
CA LYS A 465 -9.77 9.36 19.06
C LYS A 465 -10.19 9.86 20.46
N THR A 466 -10.62 8.94 21.33
CA THR A 466 -11.01 9.24 22.73
C THR A 466 -10.11 8.58 23.77
N GLU A 467 -9.38 7.52 23.38
CA GLU A 467 -8.51 6.74 24.24
C GLU A 467 -7.10 6.62 23.63
N LYS A 468 -6.15 6.13 24.43
CA LYS A 468 -4.82 5.78 23.93
C LYS A 468 -4.90 4.59 22.99
N ILE A 469 -4.02 4.57 21.99
CA ILE A 469 -3.82 3.42 21.11
C ILE A 469 -2.53 2.68 21.45
N ASP A 470 -2.40 1.44 20.97
CA ASP A 470 -1.17 0.65 21.08
C ASP A 470 0.04 1.46 20.59
N GLY A 471 1.06 1.53 21.44
CA GLY A 471 2.27 2.31 21.22
C GLY A 471 2.33 3.65 21.96
N GLU A 472 1.24 4.11 22.58
CA GLU A 472 1.21 5.31 23.45
C GLU A 472 1.40 4.99 24.95
N GLU A 473 1.68 3.72 25.22
CA GLU A 473 2.08 3.14 26.49
C GLU A 473 3.55 2.69 26.49
N ILE A 474 4.13 2.58 27.69
CA ILE A 474 5.47 2.01 27.85
C ILE A 474 5.37 0.50 27.64
N VAL A 475 6.11 -0.01 26.67
CA VAL A 475 6.19 -1.42 26.32
C VAL A 475 7.49 -2.02 26.88
N ALA A 476 7.37 -3.15 27.57
CA ALA A 476 8.52 -3.89 28.11
C ALA A 476 9.11 -4.86 27.06
N PRO A 477 10.44 -5.01 27.00
CA PRO A 477 11.09 -6.01 26.15
C PRO A 477 10.76 -7.43 26.63
N PHE A 478 10.93 -8.42 25.75
CA PHE A 478 10.81 -9.82 26.11
C PHE A 478 12.06 -10.32 26.85
N GLU A 479 11.87 -11.26 27.80
CA GLU A 479 12.97 -11.87 28.56
C GLU A 479 13.95 -12.64 27.65
N ASN A 480 13.43 -13.31 26.61
CA ASN A 480 14.20 -14.03 25.59
C ASN A 480 14.62 -13.14 24.41
N ARG A 481 14.75 -11.82 24.61
CA ARG A 481 15.26 -10.89 23.59
C ARG A 481 16.60 -11.34 23.00
N PHE A 482 16.84 -10.95 21.75
CA PHE A 482 18.11 -11.17 21.09
C PHE A 482 19.21 -10.29 21.71
N LYS A 483 20.38 -10.89 21.93
CA LYS A 483 21.56 -10.26 22.55
C LYS A 483 22.75 -10.15 21.60
N GLY A 484 22.60 -10.65 20.36
CA GLY A 484 23.64 -10.60 19.33
C GLY A 484 23.69 -9.26 18.61
N LYS A 485 24.42 -9.21 17.51
CA LYS A 485 24.54 -8.02 16.65
C LYS A 485 23.42 -8.03 15.61
N CYS A 486 22.71 -6.92 15.47
CA CYS A 486 21.70 -6.75 14.42
C CYS A 486 22.26 -5.94 13.24
N TYR A 487 21.77 -6.28 12.05
CA TYR A 487 21.99 -5.55 10.80
C TYR A 487 20.63 -5.38 10.14
N PHE A 488 20.36 -4.23 9.53
CA PHE A 488 19.07 -3.92 8.92
C PHE A 488 19.28 -3.58 7.47
N MET A 489 18.56 -4.25 6.56
CA MET A 489 18.59 -3.93 5.13
C MET A 489 17.35 -3.13 4.77
N ILE A 490 17.55 -1.95 4.15
CA ILE A 490 16.49 -0.99 3.84
C ILE A 490 16.58 -0.49 2.39
N ASP A 491 15.46 0.00 1.86
CA ASP A 491 15.36 0.63 0.54
C ASP A 491 14.32 1.77 0.52
N GLY A 492 14.22 2.47 -0.61
CA GLY A 492 13.23 3.54 -0.81
C GLY A 492 11.76 3.08 -0.82
N ASN A 493 11.49 1.77 -0.75
CA ASN A 493 10.12 1.23 -0.71
C ASN A 493 9.61 1.02 0.71
N GLY A 494 10.48 1.18 1.72
CA GLY A 494 10.09 1.18 3.12
C GLY A 494 9.16 2.36 3.45
N GLN A 495 7.89 2.09 3.73
CA GLN A 495 6.87 3.12 3.97
C GLN A 495 6.22 2.99 5.37
N SER A 496 5.50 4.02 5.80
CA SER A 496 4.59 3.97 6.96
C SER A 496 5.26 3.39 8.23
N THR A 497 4.68 2.35 8.83
CA THR A 497 5.22 1.63 10.00
C THR A 497 6.68 1.22 9.87
N THR A 498 7.16 0.91 8.66
CA THR A 498 8.59 0.61 8.45
C THR A 498 9.47 1.82 8.78
N GLY A 499 8.98 3.03 8.46
CA GLY A 499 9.60 4.30 8.86
C GLY A 499 9.69 4.45 10.38
N HIS A 500 8.57 4.26 11.08
CA HIS A 500 8.52 4.29 12.56
C HIS A 500 9.40 3.21 13.21
N PHE A 501 9.43 2.00 12.65
CA PHE A 501 10.30 0.93 13.13
C PHE A 501 11.77 1.32 12.98
N MET A 502 12.17 1.75 11.78
CA MET A 502 13.55 2.07 11.46
C MET A 502 14.04 3.36 12.14
N SER A 503 13.16 4.32 12.41
CA SER A 503 13.49 5.52 13.20
C SER A 503 13.90 5.14 14.63
N LEU A 504 13.17 4.23 15.27
CA LEU A 504 13.48 3.72 16.60
C LEU A 504 14.75 2.87 16.56
N VAL A 505 14.93 2.00 15.54
CA VAL A 505 16.19 1.27 15.32
C VAL A 505 17.38 2.24 15.29
N LYS A 506 17.26 3.36 14.56
CA LYS A 506 18.32 4.37 14.44
C LYS A 506 18.62 5.06 15.77
N VAL A 507 17.60 5.62 16.43
CA VAL A 507 17.78 6.41 17.67
C VAL A 507 18.25 5.54 18.83
N PHE A 508 17.73 4.32 18.96
CA PHE A 508 18.14 3.38 20.00
C PHE A 508 19.41 2.59 19.65
N LYS A 509 20.00 2.83 18.47
CA LYS A 509 21.24 2.19 17.99
C LYS A 509 21.17 0.66 18.05
N LEU A 510 20.05 0.09 17.58
CA LEU A 510 19.77 -1.34 17.71
C LEU A 510 20.65 -2.22 16.79
N GLY A 511 21.28 -1.64 15.78
CA GLY A 511 22.19 -2.34 14.87
C GLY A 511 22.70 -1.45 13.75
N THR A 512 23.43 -2.04 12.80
CA THR A 512 23.94 -1.34 11.63
C THR A 512 22.92 -1.35 10.49
N ILE A 513 22.63 -0.20 9.89
CA ILE A 513 21.69 -0.05 8.79
C ILE A 513 22.43 0.01 7.45
N VAL A 514 22.03 -0.79 6.48
CA VAL A 514 22.66 -0.94 5.16
C VAL A 514 21.59 -0.83 4.06
N GLY A 515 21.91 -0.13 2.98
CA GLY A 515 21.03 -0.03 1.81
C GLY A 515 20.87 1.40 1.36
N GLU A 516 19.67 1.79 0.97
CA GLU A 516 19.37 3.15 0.49
C GLU A 516 18.65 3.97 1.56
N GLU A 517 18.48 5.27 1.34
CA GLU A 517 17.56 6.08 2.15
C GLU A 517 16.16 5.46 2.12
N LEU A 518 15.58 5.23 3.31
CA LEU A 518 14.27 4.63 3.48
C LEU A 518 13.17 5.55 2.92
N GLY A 519 12.12 5.00 2.34
CA GLY A 519 11.02 5.78 1.75
C GLY A 519 10.14 6.57 2.73
N SER A 520 10.38 6.46 4.03
CA SER A 520 9.60 7.04 5.14
C SER A 520 10.50 7.33 6.35
N ASN A 521 9.94 7.93 7.40
CA ASN A 521 10.66 8.34 8.59
C ASN A 521 9.81 8.24 9.87
N GLN A 522 10.22 8.93 10.94
CA GLN A 522 9.54 8.97 12.23
C GLN A 522 8.16 9.61 12.20
N PHE A 523 7.88 10.46 11.21
CA PHE A 523 6.64 11.20 11.03
C PHE A 523 5.89 10.66 9.82
N CYS A 524 4.59 10.42 9.98
CA CYS A 524 3.76 9.93 8.91
C CYS A 524 2.35 10.53 9.00
N SER A 525 1.92 11.18 7.92
CA SER A 525 0.48 11.31 7.66
C SER A 525 0.00 9.98 7.09
N ALA A 526 -0.95 9.34 7.76
CA ALA A 526 -1.46 8.02 7.40
C ALA A 526 -3.00 8.04 7.38
N GLY A 527 -3.61 6.84 7.38
CA GLY A 527 -5.03 6.70 7.05
C GLY A 527 -5.31 7.23 5.64
N GLN A 528 -6.51 6.98 5.13
CA GLN A 528 -6.91 7.52 3.82
C GLN A 528 -8.41 7.79 3.81
N LYS A 529 -8.79 9.01 3.42
CA LYS A 529 -10.14 9.31 2.96
C LYS A 529 -10.18 9.19 1.45
N VAL A 530 -11.09 8.35 0.93
CA VAL A 530 -11.40 8.31 -0.50
C VAL A 530 -12.13 9.59 -0.88
N CYS A 531 -11.65 10.26 -1.91
CA CYS A 531 -12.21 11.50 -2.42
C CYS A 531 -12.48 11.37 -3.92
N ARG A 532 -13.46 12.11 -4.43
CA ARG A 532 -13.80 12.11 -5.86
C ARG A 532 -14.13 13.52 -6.33
N LEU A 533 -13.54 13.91 -7.45
CA LEU A 533 -13.81 15.20 -8.09
C LEU A 533 -15.19 15.22 -8.73
N THR A 534 -15.86 16.36 -8.66
CA THR A 534 -17.28 16.49 -9.00
C THR A 534 -17.56 16.25 -10.48
N ASN A 535 -16.77 16.84 -11.37
CA ASN A 535 -17.05 16.83 -12.81
C ASN A 535 -16.42 15.62 -13.50
N THR A 536 -15.11 15.44 -13.31
CA THR A 536 -14.31 14.39 -13.97
C THR A 536 -14.48 13.02 -13.33
N LYS A 537 -15.06 12.97 -12.12
CA LYS A 537 -15.19 11.78 -11.30
C LYS A 537 -13.84 11.08 -11.06
N LEU A 538 -12.74 11.84 -11.08
CA LEU A 538 -11.42 11.35 -10.74
C LEU A 538 -11.37 11.04 -9.25
N GLU A 539 -10.94 9.84 -8.91
CA GLU A 539 -10.78 9.40 -7.52
C GLU A 539 -9.33 9.55 -7.06
N TYR A 540 -9.18 9.90 -5.78
CA TYR A 540 -7.89 10.05 -5.13
C TYR A 540 -8.05 9.82 -3.63
N TYR A 541 -6.93 9.62 -2.96
CA TYR A 541 -6.86 9.32 -1.53
C TYR A 541 -6.12 10.44 -0.83
N VAL A 542 -6.67 10.90 0.29
CA VAL A 542 -6.06 11.95 1.12
C VAL A 542 -5.81 11.39 2.50
N ALA A 543 -4.57 11.46 2.98
CA ALA A 543 -4.25 11.04 4.34
C ALA A 543 -5.03 11.90 5.35
N ASN A 544 -5.56 11.29 6.40
CA ASN A 544 -6.52 11.93 7.32
C ASN A 544 -6.13 11.80 8.80
N ASN A 545 -4.93 11.28 9.08
CA ASN A 545 -4.40 11.21 10.44
C ASN A 545 -2.88 11.47 10.48
N THR A 546 -2.35 11.62 11.69
CA THR A 546 -0.92 11.86 11.95
C THR A 546 -0.41 10.86 12.97
N HIS A 547 0.74 10.26 12.70
CA HIS A 547 1.47 9.39 13.62
C HIS A 547 2.93 9.80 13.65
N GLU A 548 3.52 9.87 14.84
CA GLU A 548 4.93 10.20 15.05
C GLU A 548 5.51 9.26 16.11
N SER A 549 6.58 8.55 15.74
CA SER A 549 7.35 7.75 16.70
C SER A 549 8.13 8.64 17.67
N THR A 550 8.58 8.09 18.80
CA THR A 550 9.40 8.82 19.79
C THR A 550 10.79 9.23 19.29
N ALA A 551 11.19 8.84 18.09
CA ALA A 551 12.42 9.24 17.43
C ALA A 551 12.37 10.69 16.86
N THR A 552 11.76 11.63 17.59
CA THR A 552 11.49 13.02 17.15
C THR A 552 12.75 13.88 16.96
N SER A 553 13.93 13.37 17.30
CA SER A 553 15.21 14.03 16.98
C SER A 553 15.65 13.87 15.53
N LEU A 554 14.98 12.99 14.76
CA LEU A 554 15.25 12.78 13.35
C LEU A 554 14.47 13.79 12.48
N PRO A 555 14.98 14.18 11.30
CA PRO A 555 14.34 15.13 10.40
C PRO A 555 13.10 14.55 9.72
N ASP A 556 12.05 15.35 9.53
CA ASP A 556 10.81 14.94 8.84
C ASP A 556 10.94 15.01 7.32
N GLU A 557 11.95 15.75 6.83
CA GLU A 557 12.16 16.09 5.43
C GLU A 557 12.79 14.97 4.61
N VAL A 558 13.47 14.02 5.27
CA VAL A 558 14.21 12.93 4.60
C VAL A 558 13.85 11.60 5.22
N GLY A 559 14.15 10.52 4.50
CA GLY A 559 14.02 9.16 4.98
C GLY A 559 15.02 8.80 6.07
N ILE A 560 14.85 7.61 6.65
CA ILE A 560 15.87 7.05 7.55
C ILE A 560 17.13 6.73 6.74
N LEU A 561 18.22 7.44 7.04
CA LEU A 561 19.50 7.26 6.36
C LEU A 561 20.26 6.02 6.87
N PRO A 562 20.82 5.19 5.96
CA PRO A 562 21.64 4.04 6.32
C PRO A 562 22.97 4.47 6.93
N ASP A 563 23.60 3.57 7.68
CA ASP A 563 24.99 3.77 8.12
C ASP A 563 25.98 3.44 6.98
N HIS A 564 25.58 2.52 6.10
CA HIS A 564 26.29 2.20 4.86
C HIS A 564 25.34 2.32 3.68
N TYR A 565 25.52 3.37 2.87
CA TYR A 565 24.80 3.53 1.62
C TYR A 565 25.27 2.48 0.61
N VAL A 566 24.36 1.62 0.16
CA VAL A 566 24.60 0.56 -0.82
C VAL A 566 23.42 0.53 -1.77
N THR A 567 23.70 0.63 -3.06
CA THR A 567 22.70 0.53 -4.13
C THR A 567 23.15 -0.48 -5.17
N GLN A 568 22.20 -1.00 -5.93
CA GLN A 568 22.39 -2.02 -6.94
C GLN A 568 22.87 -1.38 -8.26
N SER A 569 24.06 -1.75 -8.75
CA SER A 569 24.52 -1.33 -10.10
C SER A 569 23.73 -2.03 -11.21
N ILE A 570 23.83 -1.53 -12.45
CA ILE A 570 23.20 -2.20 -13.60
C ILE A 570 23.84 -3.57 -13.87
N GLU A 571 25.15 -3.71 -13.69
CA GLU A 571 25.86 -4.98 -13.83
C GLU A 571 25.36 -6.03 -12.86
N GLU A 572 25.24 -5.67 -11.58
CA GLU A 572 24.80 -6.59 -10.54
C GLU A 572 23.31 -6.93 -10.69
N TYR A 573 22.47 -5.96 -11.07
CA TYR A 573 21.06 -6.20 -11.38
C TYR A 573 20.90 -7.22 -12.52
N LEU A 574 21.59 -7.01 -13.65
CA LEU A 574 21.56 -7.95 -14.79
C LEU A 574 22.20 -9.30 -14.45
N GLY A 575 23.20 -9.28 -13.56
CA GLY A 575 23.87 -10.47 -13.03
C GLY A 575 23.09 -11.21 -11.94
N LYS A 576 21.91 -10.72 -11.54
CA LYS A 576 21.08 -11.27 -10.44
C LYS A 576 21.84 -11.38 -9.11
N VAL A 577 22.65 -10.38 -8.81
CA VAL A 577 23.40 -10.27 -7.55
C VAL A 577 22.64 -9.34 -6.63
N ASP A 578 22.32 -9.75 -5.40
CA ASP A 578 21.77 -8.86 -4.38
C ASP A 578 22.91 -8.08 -3.69
N ALA A 579 23.17 -6.85 -4.16
CA ALA A 579 24.32 -6.06 -3.70
C ALA A 579 24.25 -5.70 -2.21
N VAL A 580 23.04 -5.42 -1.70
CA VAL A 580 22.83 -5.02 -0.29
C VAL A 580 23.03 -6.22 0.63
N LYS A 581 22.51 -7.40 0.27
CA LYS A 581 22.72 -8.64 1.02
C LYS A 581 24.19 -9.05 1.03
N GLU A 582 24.84 -9.06 -0.14
CA GLU A 582 26.27 -9.40 -0.26
C GLU A 582 27.16 -8.46 0.54
N PHE A 583 26.92 -7.14 0.47
CA PHE A 583 27.65 -6.17 1.26
C PHE A 583 27.46 -6.43 2.76
N THR A 584 26.22 -6.67 3.21
CA THR A 584 25.91 -6.91 4.62
C THR A 584 26.61 -8.16 5.15
N ILE A 585 26.62 -9.25 4.38
CA ILE A 585 27.32 -10.49 4.74
C ILE A 585 28.84 -10.25 4.82
N LYS A 586 29.43 -9.52 3.87
CA LYS A 586 30.85 -9.15 3.90
C LYS A 586 31.19 -8.28 5.11
N LEU A 587 30.33 -7.32 5.45
CA LEU A 587 30.48 -6.46 6.62
C LEU A 587 30.51 -7.27 7.92
N ILE A 588 29.67 -8.30 8.04
CA ILE A 588 29.66 -9.22 9.19
C ILE A 588 30.96 -10.02 9.26
N LYS A 589 31.42 -10.57 8.12
CA LYS A 589 32.66 -11.36 8.04
C LYS A 589 33.90 -10.55 8.43
N ASN A 590 33.99 -9.27 8.02
CA ASN A 590 35.14 -8.40 8.30
C ASN A 590 35.19 -7.87 9.75
N LYS A 591 34.12 -8.04 10.53
CA LYS A 591 34.05 -7.65 11.96
C LYS A 591 34.29 -8.83 12.91
N LYS A 592 34.57 -10.02 12.38
CA LYS A 592 35.11 -11.18 13.12
C LYS A 592 36.62 -11.03 13.22
#